data_AF-A0A5N0T3S7-F1
#
_entry.id   AF-A0A5N0T3S7-F1
#
_cell.length_a   1.000
_cell.length_b   1.000
_cell.length_c   1.000
_cell.angle_alpha   90.00
_cell.angle_beta   90.00
_cell.angle_gamma   90.00
#
_symmetry.space_group_name_H-M   'P 1'
#
loop_
_entity.id
_entity.type
_entity.pdbx_description
1 polymer ?
#
loop_
_entity_poly.entity_id
_entity_poly.type
_entity_poly.pdbx_seq_one_letter_code
_entity_poly.pdbx_strand_id
1 'polypeptide(L)'
;MNRLVTILIIVLLANVGSALAVVYARHDSRALAVRLGDLEKSRDEAMKEWSRLQLEQSYLADAGNVEAKARRELGMIDPEDPQILVIRQ
;
A
#
# COMPACT_ATOMS: atom_id res chain seq x y z
N MET A 1 -56.02 -28.68 -6.84
CA MET A 1 -55.02 -28.79 -7.93
C MET A 1 -54.22 -27.49 -8.12
N ASN A 2 -54.85 -26.34 -8.42
CA ASN A 2 -54.13 -25.10 -8.79
C ASN A 2 -53.16 -24.56 -7.74
N ARG A 3 -53.47 -24.68 -6.44
CA ARG A 3 -52.59 -24.18 -5.35
C ARG A 3 -51.23 -24.89 -5.32
N LEU A 4 -51.20 -26.20 -5.58
CA LEU A 4 -49.96 -26.98 -5.63
C LEU A 4 -49.12 -26.57 -6.84
N VAL A 5 -49.76 -26.39 -7.99
CA VAL A 5 -49.08 -25.94 -9.21
C VAL A 5 -48.46 -24.56 -9.02
N THR A 6 -49.18 -23.62 -8.40
CA THR A 6 -48.63 -22.28 -8.09
C THR A 6 -47.41 -22.36 -7.15
N ILE A 7 -47.48 -23.18 -6.09
CA ILE A 7 -46.34 -23.37 -5.17
C ILE A 7 -45.14 -23.96 -5.90
N LEU A 8 -45.35 -24.98 -6.75
CA LEU A 8 -44.26 -25.60 -7.52
C LEU A 8 -43.59 -24.60 -8.47
N ILE A 9 -44.36 -23.72 -9.13
CA ILE A 9 -43.82 -22.66 -9.98
C ILE A 9 -42.97 -21.68 -9.17
N ILE A 10 -43.45 -21.26 -7.99
CA ILE A 10 -42.71 -20.34 -7.12
C ILE A 10 -41.39 -20.97 -6.67
N VAL A 11 -41.42 -22.23 -6.24
CA VAL A 11 -40.20 -22.95 -5.81
C VAL A 11 -39.23 -23.11 -6.97
N LEU A 12 -39.72 -23.43 -8.17
CA LEU A 12 -38.88 -23.53 -9.37
C LEU A 12 -38.19 -22.19 -9.68
N LEU A 13 -38.94 -21.09 -9.67
CA LEU A 13 -38.39 -19.75 -9.90
C LEU A 13 -37.37 -19.36 -8.82
N ALA A 14 -37.66 -19.65 -7.55
CA ALA A 14 -36.74 -19.40 -6.45
C ALA A 14 -35.45 -20.21 -6.59
N ASN A 15 -35.54 -21.48 -7.01
CA ASN A 15 -34.39 -22.34 -7.23
C ASN A 15 -33.50 -21.84 -8.37
N VAL A 16 -34.11 -21.51 -9.52
CA VAL A 16 -33.40 -20.95 -10.68
C VAL A 16 -32.77 -19.59 -10.32
N GLY A 17 -33.51 -18.73 -9.62
CA GLY A 17 -32.99 -17.45 -9.14
C GLY A 17 -31.80 -17.61 -8.21
N SER A 18 -31.86 -18.57 -7.27
CA SER A 18 -30.74 -18.89 -6.38
C SER A 18 -29.51 -19.39 -7.14
N ALA A 19 -29.70 -20.31 -8.10
CA ALA A 19 -28.61 -20.82 -8.92
C ALA A 19 -27.89 -19.71 -9.69
N LEU A 20 -28.66 -18.80 -10.33
CA LEU A 20 -28.10 -17.66 -11.04
C LEU A 20 -27.39 -16.69 -10.09
N ALA A 21 -27.97 -16.40 -8.92
CA ALA A 21 -27.37 -15.53 -7.93
C ALA A 21 -26.01 -16.07 -7.44
N VAL A 22 -25.90 -17.38 -7.21
CA VAL A 22 -24.63 -18.01 -6.81
C VAL A 22 -23.58 -17.89 -7.91
N VAL A 23 -23.95 -18.14 -9.17
CA VAL A 23 -23.03 -18.00 -10.31
C VAL A 23 -22.54 -16.56 -10.45
N TYR A 24 -23.47 -15.58 -10.36
CA TYR A 24 -23.15 -14.17 -10.42
C TYR A 24 -22.20 -13.76 -9.28
N ALA A 25 -22.54 -14.12 -8.04
CA ALA A 25 -21.71 -13.80 -6.87
C ALA A 25 -20.31 -14.42 -6.99
N ARG A 26 -20.18 -15.63 -7.54
CA ARG A 26 -18.88 -16.25 -7.80
C ARG A 26 -18.08 -15.53 -8.88
N HIS A 27 -18.73 -15.06 -9.94
CA HIS A 27 -18.06 -14.31 -10.99
C HIS A 27 -17.58 -12.95 -10.48
N ASP A 28 -18.46 -12.21 -9.80
CA ASP A 28 -18.15 -10.91 -9.21
C ASP A 28 -17.03 -11.00 -8.16
N SER A 29 -17.09 -12.01 -7.29
CA SER A 29 -16.01 -12.29 -6.32
C SER A 29 -14.65 -12.50 -6.98
N ARG A 30 -14.59 -13.20 -8.13
CA ARG A 30 -13.33 -13.38 -8.87
C ARG A 30 -12.84 -12.08 -9.47
N ALA A 31 -13.74 -11.27 -10.05
CA ALA A 31 -13.38 -9.97 -10.62
C ALA A 31 -12.85 -9.01 -9.54
N LEU A 32 -13.51 -8.96 -8.39
CA LEU A 32 -13.08 -8.16 -7.24
C LEU A 32 -11.73 -8.63 -6.69
N ALA A 33 -11.50 -9.94 -6.60
CA ALA A 33 -10.21 -10.48 -6.15
C ALA A 33 -9.05 -10.08 -7.08
N VAL A 34 -9.26 -10.11 -8.40
CA VAL A 34 -8.26 -9.64 -9.38
C VAL A 34 -8.00 -8.15 -9.19
N ARG A 35 -9.05 -7.33 -9.11
CA ARG A 35 -8.91 -5.89 -8.92
C ARG A 35 -8.21 -5.52 -7.61
N LEU A 36 -8.47 -6.28 -6.54
CA LEU A 36 -7.76 -6.12 -5.28
C LEU A 36 -6.27 -6.41 -5.46
N GLY A 37 -5.91 -7.53 -6.11
CA GLY A 37 -4.52 -7.88 -6.38
C GLY A 37 -3.77 -6.81 -7.18
N ASP A 38 -4.43 -6.19 -8.17
CA ASP A 38 -3.82 -5.10 -8.95
C ASP A 38 -3.53 -3.86 -8.09
N LEU A 39 -4.47 -3.48 -7.20
CA LEU A 39 -4.29 -2.36 -6.27
C LEU A 39 -3.20 -2.65 -5.24
N GLU A 40 -3.15 -3.88 -4.71
CA GLU A 40 -2.10 -4.30 -3.78
C GLU A 40 -0.73 -4.26 -4.44
N LYS A 41 -0.61 -4.72 -5.69
CA LYS A 41 0.64 -4.64 -6.44
C LYS A 41 1.11 -3.20 -6.62
N SER A 42 0.21 -2.29 -6.99
CA SER A 42 0.55 -0.86 -7.13
C SER A 42 1.02 -0.24 -5.81
N ARG A 43 0.34 -0.58 -4.70
CA ARG A 43 0.75 -0.16 -3.35
C ARG A 43 2.13 -0.70 -3.01
N ASP A 44 2.39 -1.98 -3.26
CA ASP A 44 3.63 -2.64 -2.90
C ASP A 44 4.83 -2.10 -3.70
N GLU A 45 4.62 -1.78 -4.98
CA GLU A 45 5.61 -1.08 -5.82
C GLU A 45 5.96 0.30 -5.24
N ALA A 46 4.95 1.08 -4.86
CA ALA A 46 5.17 2.38 -4.22
C ALA A 46 5.89 2.26 -2.87
N MET A 47 5.52 1.26 -2.05
CA MET A 47 6.12 1.04 -0.74
C MET A 47 7.57 0.58 -0.83
N LYS A 48 7.92 -0.19 -1.88
CA LYS A 48 9.30 -0.56 -2.18
C LYS A 48 10.14 0.67 -2.51
N GLU A 49 9.64 1.55 -3.37
CA GLU A 49 10.37 2.76 -3.74
C GLU A 49 10.53 3.70 -2.55
N TRP A 50 9.47 3.88 -1.76
CA TRP A 50 9.54 4.64 -0.51
C TRP A 50 10.61 4.10 0.44
N SER A 51 10.65 2.78 0.64
CA SER A 51 11.65 2.14 1.51
C SER A 51 13.08 2.37 1.00
N ARG A 52 13.28 2.33 -0.31
CA ARG A 52 14.58 2.64 -0.93
C ARG A 52 14.97 4.09 -0.69
N LEU A 53 14.07 5.03 -0.94
CA LEU A 53 14.31 6.46 -0.72
C LEU A 53 14.62 6.76 0.75
N GLN A 54 13.95 6.09 1.67
CA GLN A 54 14.22 6.23 3.11
C GLN A 54 15.65 5.81 3.47
N LEU A 55 16.14 4.71 2.89
CA LEU A 55 17.52 4.26 3.10
C LEU A 55 18.51 5.26 2.51
N GLU A 56 18.24 5.77 1.31
CA GLU A 56 19.07 6.80 0.67
C GLU A 56 19.13 8.08 1.51
N GLN A 57 17.99 8.57 2.00
CA GLN A 57 17.95 9.72 2.90
C GLN A 57 18.69 9.48 4.20
N SER A 58 18.55 8.30 4.80
CA SER A 58 19.25 7.94 6.03
C SER A 58 20.77 7.94 5.81
N TYR A 59 21.24 7.43 4.67
CA TYR A 59 22.66 7.45 4.31
C TYR A 59 23.19 8.86 4.02
N LEU A 60 22.39 9.72 3.39
CA LEU A 60 22.77 11.11 3.10
C LEU A 60 22.76 11.99 4.35
N ALA A 61 21.84 11.73 5.28
CA ALA A 61 21.72 12.44 6.55
C ALA A 61 22.66 11.90 7.63
N ASP A 62 23.37 10.80 7.36
CA ASP A 62 24.37 10.26 8.27
C ASP A 62 25.46 11.31 8.54
N ALA A 63 25.75 11.54 9.82
CA ALA A 63 26.65 12.61 10.26
C ALA A 63 28.04 12.49 9.63
N GLY A 64 28.54 11.27 9.41
CA GLY A 64 29.83 11.05 8.77
C GLY A 64 29.83 11.47 7.29
N ASN A 65 28.72 11.24 6.58
CA ASN A 65 28.56 11.70 5.20
C ASN A 65 28.46 13.23 5.12
N VAL A 66 27.67 13.83 6.02
CA VAL A 66 27.54 15.28 6.13
C VAL A 66 28.89 15.94 6.45
N GLU A 67 29.65 15.40 7.42
CA GLU A 67 30.97 15.92 7.80
C GLU A 67 31.97 15.80 6.65
N ALA A 68 32.04 14.64 5.99
CA ALA A 68 32.92 14.42 4.85
C ALA A 68 32.59 15.35 3.68
N LYS A 69 31.30 15.65 3.45
CA LYS A 69 30.86 16.60 2.43
C LYS A 69 31.19 18.04 2.83
N ALA A 70 30.94 18.43 4.07
CA ALA A 70 31.29 19.75 4.60
C ALA A 70 32.80 20.03 4.52
N ARG A 71 33.65 19.05 4.88
CA ARG A 71 35.11 19.18 4.78
C ARG A 71 35.58 19.30 3.33
N ARG A 72 35.01 18.53 2.40
CA ARG A 72 35.42 18.52 0.98
C ARG A 72 34.90 19.69 0.17
N GLU A 73 33.62 20.04 0.33
CA GLU A 73 32.96 21.05 -0.50
C GLU A 73 33.02 22.46 0.11
N LEU A 74 33.00 22.57 1.45
CA LEU A 74 33.01 23.85 2.16
C LEU A 74 34.36 24.16 2.81
N GLY A 75 35.32 23.22 2.77
CA GLY A 75 36.63 23.38 3.40
C GLY A 75 36.55 23.50 4.93
N MET A 76 35.47 23.01 5.55
CA MET A 76 35.29 23.08 7.01
C MET A 76 36.40 22.28 7.72
N ILE A 77 36.99 22.89 8.75
CA ILE A 77 38.01 22.30 9.62
C ILE A 77 37.47 22.18 11.04
N ASP A 78 38.04 21.27 11.82
CA ASP A 78 37.71 21.16 13.24
C ASP A 78 38.18 22.43 13.99
N PRO A 79 37.31 23.07 14.79
CA PRO A 79 37.68 24.26 15.55
C PRO A 79 38.68 23.93 16.66
N GLU A 80 39.70 24.77 16.85
CA GLU A 80 40.75 24.57 17.87
C GLU A 80 40.25 24.68 19.31
N ASP A 81 39.17 25.43 19.55
CA ASP A 81 38.51 25.58 20.86
C ASP A 81 36.99 25.39 20.69
N PRO A 82 36.40 24.26 21.17
CA PRO A 82 35.00 23.94 20.90
C PRO A 82 34.05 24.88 21.65
N GLN A 83 33.54 25.91 20.97
CA GLN A 83 32.48 26.76 21.48
C GLN A 83 31.10 26.10 21.28
N ILE A 84 30.49 25.65 22.37
CA ILE A 84 29.13 25.10 22.37
C ILE A 84 28.13 26.26 22.26
N LEU A 85 27.57 26.48 21.08
CA LEU A 85 26.45 27.40 20.86
C LEU A 85 25.12 26.70 21.19
N VAL A 86 24.56 27.03 22.37
CA VAL A 86 23.21 26.59 22.73
C VAL A 86 22.19 27.51 22.06
N ILE A 87 21.51 27.00 21.02
CA ILE A 87 20.39 27.69 20.39
C ILE A 87 19.14 27.38 21.23
N ARG A 88 18.61 28.38 21.92
CA ARG A 88 17.38 28.27 22.71
C ARG A 88 16.19 28.32 21.74
N GLN A 89 15.39 27.25 21.69
CA GLN A 89 14.14 27.17 20.92
C GLN A 89 13.04 28.04 21.53
#